data_AF-A0AAP0W923-F1
#
_entry.id   AF-A0AAP0W923-F1
#
_cell.length_a   1.000
_cell.length_b   1.000
_cell.length_c   1.000
_cell.angle_alpha   90.00
_cell.angle_beta   90.00
_cell.angle_gamma   90.00
#
_symmetry.space_group_name_H-M   'P 1'
#
loop_
_entity.id
_entity.type
_entity.pdbx_description
1 polymer ?
#
loop_
_entity_poly.entity_id
_entity_poly.type
_entity_poly.pdbx_seq_one_letter_code
_entity_poly.pdbx_strand_id
1 'polypeptide(L)'
;MLSALDSSGKAKFESAVNALQGDVSAAAARLSVDPRLRLEYSKRIKEMAADLKAKANSGIISWEKAAVEAQETRNLIMDMVRSRSTPLGRAMAERLKTSGITFNELVAKKTESLFGAKANFNSLSEIQKNQVYAGIVESAGKSNPQVNLRMMKLSRAAKGLIVLSIGISVYEIYTSDDKTSEAGRQVAINGAGIAGGWAGGAIAGLMCGPGAPVCVLLGGFVGGALAAWEMGNWWK
;
A
#
# COMPACT_ATOMS: atom_id res chain seq x y z
N MET A 1 7.60 -35.59 -16.79
CA MET A 1 8.81 -34.82 -16.41
C MET A 1 9.32 -35.18 -15.02
N LEU A 2 8.47 -35.36 -14.00
CA LEU A 2 8.89 -35.79 -12.64
C LEU A 2 9.43 -37.24 -12.55
N SER A 3 9.11 -38.09 -13.52
CA SER A 3 9.55 -39.50 -13.56
C SER A 3 11.04 -39.70 -13.89
N ALA A 4 11.75 -38.63 -14.31
CA ALA A 4 13.19 -38.66 -14.61
C ALA A 4 14.09 -38.20 -13.44
N LEU A 5 13.50 -37.77 -12.32
CA LEU A 5 14.23 -37.30 -11.14
C LEU A 5 14.35 -38.41 -10.09
N ASP A 6 15.52 -38.49 -9.44
CA ASP A 6 15.70 -39.30 -8.23
C ASP A 6 14.87 -38.74 -7.06
N SER A 7 14.79 -39.48 -5.96
CA SER A 7 13.99 -39.09 -4.78
C SER A 7 14.43 -37.75 -4.19
N SER A 8 15.74 -37.46 -4.22
CA SER A 8 16.33 -36.18 -3.79
C SER A 8 15.88 -35.02 -4.67
N GLY A 9 15.88 -35.19 -5.99
CA GLY A 9 15.46 -34.20 -6.98
C GLY A 9 13.97 -33.86 -6.84
N LYS A 10 13.12 -34.85 -6.60
CA LYS A 10 11.68 -34.64 -6.34
C LYS A 10 11.45 -33.80 -5.08
N ALA A 11 12.10 -34.16 -3.98
CA ALA A 11 11.97 -33.43 -2.72
C ALA A 11 12.43 -31.96 -2.83
N LYS A 12 13.54 -31.70 -3.54
CA LYS A 12 14.02 -30.34 -3.79
C LYS A 12 13.06 -29.53 -4.66
N PHE A 13 12.48 -30.16 -5.67
CA PHE A 13 11.50 -29.51 -6.55
C PHE A 13 10.23 -29.13 -5.78
N GLU A 14 9.66 -30.04 -4.99
CA GLU A 14 8.49 -29.76 -4.15
C GLU A 14 8.76 -28.63 -3.15
N SER A 15 9.92 -28.66 -2.49
CA SER A 15 10.33 -27.57 -1.60
C SER A 15 10.40 -26.22 -2.32
N ALA A 16 10.91 -26.18 -3.55
CA ALA A 16 10.96 -24.95 -4.35
C ALA A 16 9.56 -24.48 -4.79
N VAL A 17 8.66 -25.41 -5.10
CA VAL A 17 7.25 -25.10 -5.41
C VAL A 17 6.54 -24.49 -4.19
N ASN A 18 6.71 -25.10 -3.01
CA ASN A 18 6.11 -24.59 -1.77
C ASN A 18 6.60 -23.16 -1.44
N ALA A 19 7.90 -22.91 -1.56
CA ALA A 19 8.47 -21.58 -1.37
C ALA A 19 7.89 -20.54 -2.35
N LEU A 20 7.85 -20.89 -3.65
CA LEU A 20 7.29 -20.02 -4.68
C LEU A 20 5.80 -19.75 -4.46
N GLN A 21 5.05 -20.77 -4.06
CA GLN A 21 3.62 -20.64 -3.76
C GLN A 21 3.39 -19.70 -2.58
N GLY A 22 4.21 -19.80 -1.53
CA GLY A 22 4.24 -18.85 -0.42
C GLY A 22 4.44 -17.41 -0.87
N ASP A 23 5.43 -17.16 -1.73
CA ASP A 23 5.71 -15.83 -2.27
C ASP A 23 4.61 -15.30 -3.17
N VAL A 24 4.01 -16.16 -4.01
CA VAL A 24 2.87 -15.80 -4.85
C VAL A 24 1.68 -15.38 -3.98
N SER A 25 1.39 -16.12 -2.91
CA SER A 25 0.31 -15.81 -1.98
C SER A 25 0.58 -14.54 -1.17
N ALA A 26 1.80 -14.34 -0.69
CA ALA A 26 2.23 -13.09 -0.05
C ALA A 26 2.10 -11.90 -1.03
N ALA A 27 2.48 -12.10 -2.30
CA ALA A 27 2.35 -11.09 -3.34
C ALA A 27 0.89 -10.80 -3.71
N ALA A 28 0.02 -11.80 -3.74
CA ALA A 28 -1.41 -11.63 -3.95
C ALA A 28 -2.05 -10.82 -2.81
N ALA A 29 -1.70 -11.15 -1.56
CA ALA A 29 -2.18 -10.45 -0.38
C ALA A 29 -1.75 -8.96 -0.38
N ARG A 30 -0.46 -8.67 -0.58
CA ARG A 30 0.04 -7.28 -0.57
C ARG A 30 -0.57 -6.42 -1.69
N LEU A 31 -0.68 -6.98 -2.90
CA LEU A 31 -1.24 -6.27 -4.06
C LEU A 31 -2.77 -6.12 -3.96
N SER A 32 -3.41 -6.85 -3.05
CA SER A 32 -4.83 -6.69 -2.75
C SER A 32 -5.10 -5.60 -1.72
N VAL A 33 -4.20 -5.40 -0.76
CA VAL A 33 -4.38 -4.45 0.36
C VAL A 33 -3.95 -3.03 -0.03
N ASP A 34 -2.67 -2.81 -0.33
CA ASP A 34 -2.12 -1.46 -0.47
C ASP A 34 -2.74 -0.65 -1.61
N PRO A 35 -2.97 -1.22 -2.82
CA PRO A 35 -3.59 -0.47 -3.89
C PRO A 35 -5.02 -0.04 -3.57
N ARG A 36 -5.79 -0.88 -2.86
CA ARG A 36 -7.15 -0.54 -2.44
C ARG A 36 -7.14 0.60 -1.42
N LEU A 37 -6.29 0.52 -0.40
CA LEU A 37 -6.12 1.61 0.58
C LEU A 37 -5.71 2.92 -0.09
N ARG A 38 -4.84 2.88 -1.11
CA ARG A 38 -4.39 4.06 -1.84
C ARG A 38 -5.47 4.69 -2.72
N LEU A 39 -6.34 3.87 -3.30
CA LEU A 39 -7.50 4.34 -4.07
C LEU A 39 -8.56 4.95 -3.13
N GLU A 40 -8.82 4.31 -1.99
CA GLU A 40 -9.73 4.82 -0.98
C GLU A 40 -9.22 6.15 -0.40
N TYR A 41 -7.93 6.26 -0.07
CA TYR A 41 -7.28 7.52 0.29
C TYR A 41 -7.60 8.62 -0.72
N SER A 42 -7.37 8.33 -2.00
CA SER A 42 -7.51 9.30 -3.09
C SER A 42 -8.96 9.76 -3.26
N LYS A 43 -9.92 8.86 -3.03
CA LYS A 43 -11.34 9.17 -2.99
C LYS A 43 -11.67 10.07 -1.80
N ARG A 44 -11.25 9.70 -0.59
CA ARG A 44 -11.57 10.43 0.65
C ARG A 44 -11.02 11.85 0.68
N ILE A 45 -9.77 12.06 0.26
CA ILE A 45 -9.23 13.43 0.21
C ILE A 45 -9.96 14.30 -0.82
N LYS A 46 -10.45 13.69 -1.91
CA LYS A 46 -11.20 14.41 -2.96
C LYS A 46 -12.58 14.80 -2.47
N GLU A 47 -13.28 13.88 -1.81
CA GLU A 47 -14.59 14.13 -1.18
C GLU A 47 -14.48 15.22 -0.10
N MET A 48 -13.49 15.10 0.79
CA MET A 48 -13.18 16.10 1.82
C MET A 48 -12.95 17.49 1.22
N ALA A 49 -12.08 17.61 0.21
CA ALA A 49 -11.79 18.90 -0.40
C ALA A 49 -13.00 19.50 -1.12
N ALA A 50 -13.85 18.67 -1.74
CA ALA A 50 -15.08 19.12 -2.39
C ALA A 50 -16.10 19.65 -1.37
N ASP A 51 -16.28 18.94 -0.25
CA ASP A 51 -17.18 19.34 0.84
C ASP A 51 -16.73 20.67 1.48
N LEU A 52 -15.45 20.78 1.85
CA LEU A 52 -14.90 22.01 2.45
C LEU A 52 -14.98 23.20 1.49
N LYS A 53 -14.73 22.97 0.20
CA LYS A 53 -14.90 24.00 -0.83
C LYS A 53 -16.36 24.46 -0.94
N ALA A 54 -17.32 23.53 -0.90
CA ALA A 54 -18.74 23.86 -0.94
C ALA A 54 -19.17 24.70 0.27
N LYS A 55 -18.78 24.28 1.48
CA LYS A 55 -19.06 25.00 2.73
C LYS A 55 -18.45 26.40 2.76
N ALA A 56 -17.23 26.56 2.23
CA ALA A 56 -16.58 27.86 2.15
C ALA A 56 -17.27 28.79 1.14
N ASN A 57 -17.65 28.27 -0.03
CA ASN A 57 -18.38 29.02 -1.05
C ASN A 57 -19.76 29.50 -0.57
N SER A 58 -20.45 28.72 0.26
CA SER A 58 -21.75 29.08 0.82
C SER A 58 -21.64 29.94 2.09
N GLY A 59 -20.44 30.34 2.50
CA GLY A 59 -20.21 31.14 3.71
C GLY A 59 -20.47 30.42 5.03
N ILE A 60 -20.62 29.08 5.03
CA ILE A 60 -20.80 28.29 6.27
C ILE A 60 -19.51 28.29 7.08
N ILE A 61 -18.36 28.28 6.41
CA ILE A 61 -17.03 28.41 7.02
C ILE A 61 -16.20 29.44 6.24
N SER A 62 -15.21 30.05 6.89
CA SER A 62 -14.22 30.86 6.18
C SER A 62 -13.29 29.98 5.34
N TRP A 63 -12.69 30.56 4.30
CA TRP A 63 -11.69 29.86 3.50
C TRP A 63 -10.47 29.44 4.33
N GLU A 64 -10.06 30.27 5.30
CA GLU A 64 -9.00 29.93 6.24
C GLU A 64 -9.34 28.66 7.03
N LYS A 65 -10.53 28.61 7.64
CA LYS A 65 -10.99 27.44 8.39
C LYS A 65 -11.06 26.20 7.50
N ALA A 66 -11.58 26.35 6.28
CA ALA A 66 -11.60 25.27 5.30
C ALA A 66 -10.19 24.74 4.97
N ALA A 67 -9.21 25.64 4.83
CA ALA A 67 -7.83 25.27 4.52
C ALA A 67 -7.13 24.54 5.67
N VAL A 68 -7.35 24.98 6.92
CA VAL A 68 -6.84 24.31 8.12
C VAL A 68 -7.44 22.91 8.23
N GLU A 69 -8.76 22.80 8.16
CA GLU A 69 -9.49 21.52 8.27
C GLU A 69 -9.10 20.55 7.15
N ALA A 70 -8.90 21.06 5.92
CA ALA A 70 -8.44 20.26 4.79
C ALA A 70 -7.05 19.66 5.03
N GLN A 71 -6.13 20.42 5.64
CA GLN A 71 -4.78 19.96 5.90
C GLN A 71 -4.73 18.95 7.06
N GLU A 72 -5.42 19.23 8.15
CA GLU A 72 -5.52 18.33 9.31
C GLU A 72 -6.16 17.00 8.91
N THR A 73 -7.30 17.06 8.23
CA THR A 73 -8.02 15.86 7.80
C THR A 73 -7.21 15.05 6.78
N ARG A 74 -6.51 15.70 5.84
CA ARG A 74 -5.59 15.01 4.92
C ARG A 74 -4.48 14.26 5.67
N ASN A 75 -3.91 14.85 6.70
CA ASN A 75 -2.87 14.21 7.51
C ASN A 75 -3.45 13.01 8.27
N LEU A 76 -4.64 13.14 8.87
CA LEU A 76 -5.33 12.03 9.53
C LEU A 76 -5.62 10.87 8.58
N ILE A 77 -6.15 11.14 7.37
CA ILE A 77 -6.39 10.10 6.36
C ILE A 77 -5.07 9.45 5.95
N MET A 78 -3.99 10.23 5.82
CA MET A 78 -2.67 9.72 5.44
C MET A 78 -2.08 8.78 6.50
N ASP A 79 -2.19 9.13 7.78
CA ASP A 79 -1.70 8.30 8.88
C ASP A 79 -2.56 7.04 9.08
N MET A 80 -3.88 7.14 8.90
CA MET A 80 -4.77 5.97 8.86
C MET A 80 -4.39 4.99 7.75
N VAL A 81 -4.02 5.50 6.56
CA VAL A 81 -3.60 4.65 5.45
C VAL A 81 -2.27 3.97 5.78
N ARG A 82 -1.30 4.70 6.34
CA ARG A 82 0.00 4.12 6.74
C ARG A 82 -0.13 3.03 7.80
N SER A 83 -1.03 3.20 8.78
CA SER A 83 -1.23 2.21 9.85
C SER A 83 -1.84 0.93 9.32
N ARG A 84 -2.69 1.01 8.28
CA ARG A 84 -3.37 -0.14 7.66
C ARG A 84 -2.62 -0.76 6.47
N SER A 85 -1.63 -0.07 5.91
CA SER A 85 -0.79 -0.60 4.82
C SER A 85 0.09 -1.76 5.27
N THR A 86 0.46 -2.60 4.32
CA THR A 86 1.51 -3.62 4.52
C THR A 86 2.86 -2.93 4.83
N PRO A 87 3.86 -3.66 5.38
CA PRO A 87 5.19 -3.10 5.60
C PRO A 87 5.78 -2.44 4.35
N LEU A 88 5.61 -3.07 3.17
CA LEU A 88 6.09 -2.52 1.90
C LEU A 88 5.32 -1.26 1.50
N GLY A 89 3.99 -1.29 1.60
CA GLY A 89 3.13 -0.14 1.32
C GLY A 89 3.43 1.05 2.23
N ARG A 90 3.72 0.78 3.51
CA ARG A 90 4.14 1.79 4.49
C ARG A 90 5.49 2.38 4.12
N ALA A 91 6.51 1.56 3.85
CA ALA A 91 7.82 2.04 3.42
C ALA A 91 7.76 2.84 2.11
N MET A 92 6.91 2.44 1.15
CA MET A 92 6.67 3.24 -0.05
C MET A 92 6.00 4.59 0.27
N ALA A 93 5.01 4.61 1.17
CA ALA A 93 4.32 5.83 1.57
C ALA A 93 5.26 6.81 2.30
N GLU A 94 6.11 6.30 3.19
CA GLU A 94 7.15 7.07 3.90
C GLU A 94 8.20 7.61 2.93
N ARG A 95 8.65 6.81 1.96
CA ARG A 95 9.59 7.26 0.92
C ARG A 95 9.02 8.38 0.05
N LEU A 96 7.72 8.31 -0.26
CA LEU A 96 7.04 9.32 -1.07
C LEU A 96 6.75 10.60 -0.30
N LYS A 97 6.53 10.51 1.02
CA LYS A 97 6.26 11.65 1.90
C LYS A 97 6.82 11.35 3.29
N THR A 98 7.94 11.97 3.61
CA THR A 98 8.68 11.73 4.85
C THR A 98 8.06 12.46 6.06
N SER A 99 7.30 13.55 5.85
CA SER A 99 6.53 14.27 6.89
C SER A 99 5.48 15.23 6.26
N GLY A 100 4.54 15.71 7.07
CA GLY A 100 3.54 16.70 6.65
C GLY A 100 4.13 18.11 6.56
N ILE A 101 3.81 18.84 5.49
CA ILE A 101 4.12 20.28 5.38
C ILE A 101 3.25 21.03 6.41
N THR A 102 3.82 22.00 7.13
CA THR A 102 3.05 22.81 8.09
C THR A 102 2.05 23.71 7.37
N PHE A 103 0.98 24.13 8.05
CA PHE A 103 -0.01 25.03 7.44
C PHE A 103 0.62 26.33 6.94
N ASN A 104 1.52 26.94 7.73
CA ASN A 104 2.21 28.18 7.36
C ASN A 104 3.12 27.98 6.14
N GLU A 105 3.81 26.85 6.05
CA GLU A 105 4.63 26.53 4.87
C GLU A 105 3.76 26.29 3.63
N LEU A 106 2.56 25.72 3.78
CA LEU A 106 1.59 25.64 2.68
C LEU A 106 1.10 27.01 2.25
N VAL A 107 0.78 27.90 3.19
CA VAL A 107 0.38 29.28 2.90
C VAL A 107 1.49 30.01 2.14
N ALA A 108 2.74 29.91 2.58
CA ALA A 108 3.88 30.51 1.88
C ALA A 108 4.05 29.95 0.46
N LYS A 109 4.16 28.61 0.32
CA LYS A 109 4.29 27.94 -0.99
C LYS A 109 3.16 28.29 -1.93
N LYS A 110 1.93 28.38 -1.41
CA LYS A 110 0.76 28.66 -2.22
C LYS A 110 0.65 30.14 -2.59
N THR A 111 1.10 31.03 -1.72
CA THR A 111 1.24 32.46 -2.00
C THR A 111 2.25 32.68 -3.13
N GLU A 112 3.43 32.06 -3.04
CA GLU A 112 4.45 32.14 -4.10
C GLU A 112 3.94 31.58 -5.43
N SER A 113 3.23 30.44 -5.38
CA SER A 113 2.68 29.80 -6.57
C SER A 113 1.59 30.61 -7.27
N LEU A 114 0.84 31.46 -6.56
CA LEU A 114 -0.27 32.23 -7.11
C LEU A 114 0.12 33.68 -7.44
N PHE A 115 1.01 34.29 -6.64
CA PHE A 115 1.34 35.71 -6.71
C PHE A 115 2.84 35.99 -6.95
N GLY A 116 3.65 34.95 -7.10
CA GLY A 116 5.08 35.04 -7.44
C GLY A 116 6.02 34.97 -6.24
N ALA A 117 7.31 34.70 -6.50
CA ALA A 117 8.32 34.38 -5.48
C ALA A 117 8.63 35.49 -4.46
N LYS A 118 8.21 36.74 -4.71
CA LYS A 118 8.40 37.87 -3.79
C LYS A 118 7.12 38.24 -3.02
N ALA A 119 6.03 37.53 -3.24
CA ALA A 119 4.75 37.84 -2.60
C ALA A 119 4.77 37.44 -1.12
N ASN A 120 4.29 38.33 -0.26
CA ASN A 120 4.10 38.06 1.16
C ASN A 120 2.61 37.90 1.44
N PHE A 121 2.23 36.80 2.10
CA PHE A 121 0.85 36.53 2.46
C PHE A 121 0.21 37.66 3.27
N ASN A 122 0.98 38.28 4.18
CA ASN A 122 0.49 39.34 5.06
C ASN A 122 0.19 40.66 4.33
N SER A 123 0.78 40.88 3.14
CA SER A 123 0.50 42.06 2.32
C SER A 123 -0.63 41.86 1.32
N LEU A 124 -1.24 40.67 1.28
CA LEU A 124 -2.34 40.36 0.37
C LEU A 124 -3.66 40.97 0.87
N SER A 125 -4.54 41.34 -0.07
CA SER A 125 -5.93 41.66 0.26
C SER A 125 -6.68 40.43 0.75
N GLU A 126 -7.79 40.62 1.47
CA GLU A 126 -8.63 39.50 1.94
C GLU A 126 -9.10 38.57 0.81
N ILE A 127 -9.39 39.13 -0.36
CA ILE A 127 -9.75 38.35 -1.55
C ILE A 127 -8.57 37.48 -2.00
N GLN A 128 -7.37 38.05 -2.04
CA GLN A 128 -6.16 37.31 -2.40
C GLN A 128 -5.81 36.24 -1.37
N LYS A 129 -5.94 36.51 -0.06
CA LYS A 129 -5.77 35.51 1.00
C LYS A 129 -6.75 34.34 0.84
N ASN A 130 -8.01 34.64 0.54
CA ASN A 130 -9.02 33.60 0.26
C ASN A 130 -8.65 32.74 -0.95
N GLN A 131 -8.03 33.31 -1.99
CA GLN A 131 -7.52 32.52 -3.13
C GLN A 131 -6.37 31.57 -2.71
N VAL A 132 -5.47 32.01 -1.83
CA VAL A 132 -4.42 31.14 -1.27
C VAL A 132 -5.04 29.98 -0.51
N TYR A 133 -5.95 30.26 0.42
CA TYR A 133 -6.64 29.26 1.22
C TYR A 133 -7.46 28.29 0.35
N ALA A 134 -8.21 28.79 -0.63
CA ALA A 134 -8.93 27.96 -1.60
C ALA A 134 -7.99 27.03 -2.38
N GLY A 135 -6.83 27.54 -2.78
CA GLY A 135 -5.79 26.75 -3.41
C GLY A 135 -5.25 25.64 -2.51
N ILE A 136 -5.13 25.88 -1.19
CA ILE A 136 -4.70 24.86 -0.22
C ILE A 136 -5.75 23.74 -0.16
N VAL A 137 -7.03 24.07 -0.01
CA VAL A 137 -8.15 23.10 -0.01
C VAL A 137 -8.12 22.25 -1.29
N GLU A 138 -7.97 22.89 -2.46
CA GLU A 138 -7.90 22.19 -3.73
C GLU A 138 -6.69 21.24 -3.80
N SER A 139 -5.53 21.69 -3.32
CA SER A 139 -4.30 20.89 -3.32
C SER A 139 -4.37 19.73 -2.34
N ALA A 140 -5.07 19.90 -1.21
CA ALA A 140 -5.31 18.85 -0.24
C ALA A 140 -6.16 17.70 -0.81
N GLY A 141 -7.03 17.98 -1.79
CA GLY A 141 -7.80 16.97 -2.51
C GLY A 141 -7.10 16.32 -3.71
N LYS A 142 -5.93 16.82 -4.13
CA LYS A 142 -5.20 16.27 -5.27
C LYS A 142 -4.44 14.99 -4.88
N SER A 143 -4.70 13.93 -5.65
CA SER A 143 -3.91 12.70 -5.70
C SER A 143 -3.17 12.61 -7.04
N ASN A 144 -2.10 11.82 -7.10
CA ASN A 144 -1.36 11.63 -8.35
C ASN A 144 -2.12 10.63 -9.26
N PRO A 145 -2.62 11.05 -10.44
CA PRO A 145 -3.43 10.19 -11.30
C PRO A 145 -2.63 9.01 -11.86
N GLN A 146 -1.34 9.19 -12.17
CA GLN A 146 -0.48 8.10 -12.64
C GLN A 146 -0.30 7.03 -11.56
N VAL A 147 -0.15 7.43 -10.30
CA VAL A 147 -0.09 6.50 -9.17
C VAL A 147 -1.41 5.74 -9.04
N ASN A 148 -2.56 6.42 -9.14
CA ASN A 148 -3.87 5.76 -9.06
C ASN A 148 -4.08 4.75 -10.19
N LEU A 149 -3.69 5.09 -11.42
CA LEU A 149 -3.73 4.15 -12.56
C LEU A 149 -2.86 2.91 -12.30
N ARG A 150 -1.64 3.11 -11.80
CA ARG A 150 -0.75 1.98 -11.42
C ARG A 150 -1.37 1.13 -10.32
N MET A 151 -1.94 1.73 -9.28
CA MET A 151 -2.62 1.02 -8.20
C MET A 151 -3.81 0.20 -8.71
N MET A 152 -4.62 0.73 -9.64
CA MET A 152 -5.69 -0.04 -10.26
C MET A 152 -5.16 -1.27 -11.03
N LYS A 153 -4.09 -1.11 -11.80
CA LYS A 153 -3.44 -2.23 -12.51
C LYS A 153 -2.91 -3.28 -11.53
N LEU A 154 -2.24 -2.85 -10.45
CA LEU A 154 -1.75 -3.74 -9.41
C LEU A 154 -2.87 -4.49 -8.70
N SER A 155 -4.00 -3.83 -8.42
CA SER A 155 -5.17 -4.50 -7.84
C SER A 155 -5.77 -5.56 -8.77
N ARG A 156 -5.75 -5.33 -10.09
CA ARG A 156 -6.14 -6.34 -11.08
C ARG A 156 -5.15 -7.50 -11.15
N ALA A 157 -3.85 -7.22 -11.12
CA ALA A 157 -2.81 -8.24 -11.05
C ALA A 157 -2.96 -9.10 -9.79
N ALA A 158 -3.30 -8.50 -8.65
CA ALA A 158 -3.58 -9.21 -7.40
C ALA A 158 -4.70 -10.25 -7.56
N LYS A 159 -5.80 -9.87 -8.22
CA LYS A 159 -6.89 -10.81 -8.53
C LYS A 159 -6.42 -11.98 -9.39
N GLY A 160 -5.55 -11.73 -10.37
CA GLY A 160 -4.93 -12.78 -11.18
C GLY A 160 -4.07 -13.73 -10.36
N LEU A 161 -3.22 -13.20 -9.47
CA LEU A 161 -2.39 -14.00 -8.57
C LEU A 161 -3.20 -14.82 -7.57
N ILE A 162 -4.32 -14.28 -7.07
CA ILE A 162 -5.26 -15.03 -6.21
C ILE A 162 -5.84 -16.21 -6.97
N VAL A 163 -6.33 -15.99 -8.20
CA VAL A 163 -6.88 -17.07 -9.05
C VAL A 163 -5.81 -18.12 -9.34
N LEU A 164 -4.58 -17.70 -9.64
CA LEU A 164 -3.45 -18.62 -9.86
C LEU A 164 -3.15 -19.45 -8.60
N SER A 165 -3.05 -18.80 -7.43
CA SER A 165 -2.78 -19.47 -6.15
C SER A 165 -3.86 -20.51 -5.82
N ILE A 166 -5.14 -20.14 -5.96
CA ILE A 166 -6.26 -21.06 -5.77
C ILE A 166 -6.21 -22.21 -6.79
N GLY A 167 -5.93 -21.92 -8.06
CA GLY A 167 -5.84 -22.93 -9.11
C GLY A 167 -4.77 -23.98 -8.83
N ILE A 168 -3.59 -23.56 -8.36
CA ILE A 168 -2.51 -24.47 -7.96
C ILE A 168 -2.96 -25.33 -6.77
N SER A 169 -3.52 -24.72 -5.72
CA SER A 169 -3.99 -25.48 -4.56
C SER A 169 -5.09 -26.49 -4.91
N VAL A 170 -6.05 -26.13 -5.77
CA VAL A 170 -7.10 -27.05 -6.22
C VAL A 170 -6.52 -28.19 -7.03
N TYR A 171 -5.54 -27.92 -7.91
CA TYR A 171 -4.86 -28.95 -8.67
C TYR A 171 -4.15 -29.95 -7.76
N GLU A 172 -3.37 -29.46 -6.79
CA GLU A 172 -2.63 -30.33 -5.85
C GLU A 172 -3.58 -31.20 -5.01
N ILE A 173 -4.67 -30.62 -4.48
CA ILE A 173 -5.71 -31.35 -3.74
C ILE A 173 -6.42 -32.38 -4.64
N TYR A 174 -6.67 -32.07 -5.90
CA TYR A 174 -7.36 -32.99 -6.81
C TYR A 174 -6.49 -34.19 -7.16
N THR A 175 -5.19 -33.97 -7.33
CA THR A 175 -4.22 -35.03 -7.65
C THR A 175 -3.74 -35.82 -6.44
N SER A 176 -4.11 -35.41 -5.22
CA SER A 176 -3.67 -36.09 -4.00
C SER A 176 -4.57 -37.28 -3.65
N ASP A 177 -3.94 -38.29 -3.03
CA ASP A 177 -4.64 -39.46 -2.51
C ASP A 177 -5.49 -39.08 -1.28
N ASP A 178 -4.92 -38.28 -0.36
CA ASP A 178 -5.64 -37.68 0.77
C ASP A 178 -5.91 -36.19 0.52
N LYS A 179 -7.16 -35.91 0.13
CA LYS A 179 -7.60 -34.54 -0.19
C LYS A 179 -7.71 -33.65 1.06
N THR A 180 -8.00 -34.23 2.21
CA THR A 180 -8.22 -33.45 3.45
C THR A 180 -6.92 -32.99 4.06
N SER A 181 -5.92 -33.88 4.12
CA SER A 181 -4.58 -33.52 4.56
C SER A 181 -3.94 -32.51 3.61
N GLU A 182 -4.09 -32.71 2.30
CA GLU A 182 -3.53 -31.80 1.30
C GLU A 182 -4.19 -30.41 1.34
N ALA A 183 -5.51 -30.33 1.54
CA ALA A 183 -6.18 -29.04 1.73
C ALA A 183 -5.61 -28.28 2.95
N GLY A 184 -5.34 -28.99 4.06
CA GLY A 184 -4.67 -28.43 5.23
C GLY A 184 -3.26 -27.93 4.91
N ARG A 185 -2.46 -28.73 4.19
CA ARG A 185 -1.12 -28.37 3.73
C ARG A 185 -1.11 -27.10 2.89
N GLN A 186 -2.01 -26.98 1.93
CA GLN A 186 -2.14 -25.79 1.07
C GLN A 186 -2.50 -24.53 1.86
N VAL A 187 -3.41 -24.64 2.84
CA VAL A 187 -3.76 -23.52 3.72
C VAL A 187 -2.56 -23.12 4.57
N ALA A 188 -1.82 -24.09 5.11
CA ALA A 188 -0.64 -23.85 5.92
C ALA A 188 0.48 -23.15 5.12
N ILE A 189 0.82 -23.64 3.92
CA ILE A 189 1.86 -23.07 3.06
C ILE A 189 1.49 -21.64 2.63
N ASN A 190 0.28 -21.45 2.12
CA ASN A 190 -0.17 -20.12 1.68
C ASN A 190 -0.27 -19.14 2.85
N GLY A 191 -0.80 -19.58 4.00
CA GLY A 191 -0.91 -18.77 5.21
C GLY A 191 0.47 -18.37 5.75
N ALA A 192 1.40 -19.33 5.82
CA ALA A 192 2.77 -19.08 6.26
C ALA A 192 3.54 -18.19 5.29
N GLY A 193 3.36 -18.34 3.97
CA GLY A 193 3.94 -17.42 2.99
C GLY A 193 3.48 -15.97 3.20
N ILE A 194 2.18 -15.77 3.41
CA ILE A 194 1.63 -14.43 3.70
C ILE A 194 2.18 -13.87 5.02
N ALA A 195 2.10 -14.65 6.10
CA ALA A 195 2.53 -14.23 7.43
C ALA A 195 4.04 -13.99 7.49
N GLY A 196 4.83 -14.93 6.97
CA GLY A 196 6.28 -14.86 6.85
C GLY A 196 6.71 -13.69 5.97
N GLY A 197 6.00 -13.40 4.89
CA GLY A 197 6.32 -12.26 4.04
C GLY A 197 6.00 -10.90 4.69
N TRP A 198 4.98 -10.83 5.54
CA TRP A 198 4.72 -9.62 6.34
C TRP A 198 5.77 -9.47 7.45
N ALA A 199 6.05 -10.54 8.19
CA ALA A 199 7.02 -10.53 9.27
C ALA A 199 8.43 -10.22 8.77
N GLY A 200 8.89 -10.91 7.72
CA GLY A 200 10.20 -10.68 7.11
C GLY A 200 10.34 -9.26 6.55
N GLY A 201 9.27 -8.73 5.93
CA GLY A 201 9.26 -7.35 5.46
C GLY A 201 9.32 -6.33 6.60
N ALA A 202 8.57 -6.57 7.68
CA ALA A 202 8.59 -5.71 8.87
C ALA A 202 9.96 -5.70 9.56
N ILE A 203 10.57 -6.88 9.76
CA ILE A 203 11.91 -7.03 10.35
C ILE A 203 12.94 -6.31 9.48
N ALA A 204 12.93 -6.54 8.17
CA ALA A 204 13.84 -5.84 7.26
C ALA A 204 13.61 -4.31 7.25
N GLY A 205 12.37 -3.86 7.40
CA GLY A 205 12.05 -2.44 7.58
C GLY A 205 12.61 -1.84 8.86
N LEU A 206 12.59 -2.57 9.97
CA LEU A 206 13.23 -2.13 11.21
C LEU A 206 14.75 -2.03 11.07
N MET A 207 15.37 -2.94 10.30
CA MET A 207 16.82 -2.93 10.05
C MET A 207 17.27 -1.81 9.11
N CYS A 208 16.54 -1.60 8.01
CA CYS A 208 16.91 -0.63 6.98
C CYS A 208 16.33 0.78 7.19
N GLY A 209 15.44 0.94 8.17
CA GLY A 209 14.79 2.19 8.52
C GLY A 209 13.49 2.45 7.74
N PRO A 210 12.69 3.42 8.23
CA PRO A 210 11.46 3.85 7.58
C PRO A 210 11.76 4.41 6.18
N GLY A 211 10.92 4.09 5.20
CA GLY A 211 11.13 4.55 3.82
C GLY A 211 12.11 3.74 2.96
N ALA A 212 12.52 2.53 3.37
CA ALA A 212 13.40 1.63 2.60
C ALA A 212 12.64 0.48 1.88
N PRO A 213 11.83 0.74 0.83
CA PRO A 213 10.93 -0.24 0.25
C PRO A 213 11.65 -1.42 -0.42
N VAL A 214 12.88 -1.25 -0.90
CA VAL A 214 13.64 -2.36 -1.52
C VAL A 214 14.04 -3.39 -0.46
N CYS A 215 14.52 -2.93 0.70
CA CYS A 215 14.90 -3.80 1.80
C CYS A 215 13.69 -4.55 2.36
N VAL A 216 12.58 -3.85 2.58
CA VAL A 216 11.31 -4.46 3.01
C VAL A 216 10.79 -5.49 2.00
N LEU A 217 10.91 -5.20 0.70
CA LEU A 217 10.49 -6.14 -0.35
C LEU A 217 11.33 -7.43 -0.31
N LEU A 218 12.65 -7.30 -0.19
CA LEU A 218 13.56 -8.45 -0.12
C LEU A 218 13.33 -9.26 1.15
N GLY A 219 13.21 -8.59 2.30
CA GLY A 219 12.90 -9.25 3.58
C GLY A 219 11.56 -9.98 3.54
N GLY A 220 10.54 -9.40 2.90
CA GLY A 220 9.25 -10.05 2.75
C GLY A 220 9.27 -11.23 1.76
N PHE A 221 10.07 -11.16 0.70
CA PHE A 221 10.24 -12.30 -0.19
C PHE A 221 10.96 -13.45 0.52
N VAL A 222 12.10 -13.17 1.17
CA VAL A 222 12.85 -14.19 1.91
C VAL A 222 12.03 -14.78 3.05
N GLY A 223 11.32 -13.94 3.82
CA GLY A 223 10.46 -14.39 4.91
C GLY A 223 9.27 -15.23 4.44
N GLY A 224 8.67 -14.89 3.30
CA GLY A 224 7.56 -15.65 2.71
C GLY A 224 8.02 -17.02 2.22
N ALA A 225 9.07 -17.05 1.41
CA ALA A 225 9.68 -18.28 0.90
C ALA A 225 10.10 -19.24 2.02
N LEU A 226 10.81 -18.75 3.05
CA LEU A 226 11.30 -19.57 4.16
C LEU A 226 10.15 -20.15 4.99
N ALA A 227 9.16 -19.34 5.35
CA ALA A 227 8.04 -19.81 6.16
C ALA A 227 7.18 -20.85 5.41
N ALA A 228 6.95 -20.64 4.11
CA ALA A 228 6.21 -21.58 3.28
C ALA A 228 6.99 -22.89 3.04
N TRP A 229 8.31 -22.81 2.87
CA TRP A 229 9.19 -23.97 2.77
C TRP A 229 9.17 -24.82 4.04
N GLU A 230 9.29 -24.18 5.21
CA GLU A 230 9.27 -24.85 6.51
C GLU A 230 7.94 -25.57 6.75
N MET A 231 6.81 -24.90 6.50
CA MET A 231 5.48 -25.52 6.61
C MET A 231 5.29 -26.67 5.62
N GLY A 232 5.78 -26.51 4.39
CA GLY A 232 5.72 -27.56 3.38
C GLY A 232 6.56 -28.80 3.71
N ASN A 233 7.62 -28.66 4.52
CA ASN A 233 8.40 -29.78 5.04
C ASN A 233 7.81 -30.38 6.32
N TRP A 234 7.16 -29.57 7.15
CA TRP A 234 6.57 -30.03 8.41
C TRP A 234 5.32 -30.89 8.23
N TRP A 235 4.59 -30.65 7.14
CA TRP A 235 3.35 -31.37 6.77
C TRP A 235 3.61 -32.57 5.82
N LYS A 236 4.86 -33.01 5.67
CA LYS A 236 5.22 -34.20 4.86
C LYS A 236 4.84 -35.50 5.52
#